data_AF-A0A940UZF6-F1
#
_entry.id   AF-A0A940UZF6-F1
#
_cell.length_a   1.000
_cell.length_b   1.000
_cell.length_c   1.000
_cell.angle_alpha   90.00
_cell.angle_beta   90.00
_cell.angle_gamma   90.00
#
_symmetry.space_group_name_H-M   'P 1'
#
loop_
_entity.id
_entity.type
_entity.pdbx_description
1 polymer ?
#
loop_
_entity_poly.entity_id
_entity_poly.type
_entity_poly.pdbx_seq_one_letter_code
_entity_poly.pdbx_strand_id
1 'polypeptide(L)'
;MRLIRRIISADAGAKIRELEKIHQKIIIVDNSKYMVGSFNWLSTSRKTNLEEPHYQDNRTIVYSGPRVSQMIEEELKYISYREKSF
;
A
#
# COMPACT_ATOMS: atom_id res chain seq x y z
N MET A 1 -10.01 -22.30 8.78
CA MET A 1 -9.56 -22.23 10.18
C MET A 1 -9.43 -20.76 10.59
N ARG A 2 -10.24 -20.36 11.60
CA ARG A 2 -10.25 -19.09 12.38
C ARG A 2 -10.37 -17.75 11.63
N LEU A 3 -11.60 -17.24 11.64
CA LEU A 3 -11.93 -15.80 11.64
C LEU A 3 -11.10 -15.08 12.71
N ILE A 4 -10.14 -14.24 12.33
CA ILE A 4 -9.69 -13.11 13.15
C ILE A 4 -9.29 -11.98 12.20
N ARG A 5 -10.10 -10.92 12.21
CA ARG A 5 -9.76 -9.49 12.12
C ARG A 5 -11.01 -8.76 11.62
N ARG A 6 -12.01 -8.70 12.50
CA ARG A 6 -12.93 -7.56 12.52
C ARG A 6 -12.02 -6.33 12.47
N ILE A 7 -12.10 -5.62 11.36
CA ILE A 7 -11.11 -4.63 10.99
C ILE A 7 -11.12 -3.54 12.06
N ILE A 8 -10.01 -3.44 12.81
CA ILE A 8 -9.82 -2.42 13.87
C ILE A 8 -10.04 -0.99 13.32
N SER A 9 -9.97 -0.79 12.00
CA SER A 9 -10.01 0.55 11.40
C SER A 9 -11.41 1.08 11.08
N ALA A 10 -12.44 0.25 10.89
CA ALA A 10 -13.79 0.77 10.58
C ALA A 10 -14.38 1.53 11.78
N ASP A 11 -14.17 1.01 12.99
CA ASP A 11 -14.58 1.63 14.25
C ASP A 11 -13.79 2.92 14.56
N ALA A 12 -12.60 3.07 13.97
CA ALA A 12 -11.75 4.26 14.06
C ALA A 12 -12.04 5.30 12.95
N GLY A 13 -13.09 5.10 12.15
CA GLY A 13 -13.47 6.02 11.07
C GLY A 13 -12.67 5.85 9.76
N ALA A 14 -11.87 4.79 9.63
CA ALA A 14 -11.19 4.52 8.37
C ALA A 14 -12.17 3.98 7.32
N LYS A 15 -12.07 4.51 6.10
CA LYS A 15 -12.80 4.01 4.94
C LYS A 15 -11.96 2.94 4.24
N ILE A 16 -12.59 1.81 3.95
CA ILE A 16 -11.94 0.68 3.28
C ILE A 16 -12.59 0.48 1.92
N ARG A 17 -11.74 0.21 0.93
CA ARG A 17 -12.12 -0.07 -0.45
C ARG A 17 -11.31 -1.27 -0.90
N GLU A 18 -11.98 -2.25 -1.48
CA GLU A 18 -11.33 -3.42 -2.06
C GLU A 18 -11.26 -3.23 -3.57
N LEU A 19 -10.06 -3.40 -4.12
CA LEU A 19 -9.80 -3.27 -5.54
C LEU A 19 -9.04 -4.52 -6.00
N GLU A 20 -9.56 -5.16 -7.04
CA GLU A 20 -8.89 -6.32 -7.61
C GLU A 20 -7.65 -5.92 -8.42
N LYS A 21 -6.67 -6.84 -8.44
CA LYS A 21 -5.45 -6.76 -9.25
C LYS A 21 -4.58 -5.53 -8.96
N ILE A 22 -4.57 -5.03 -7.73
CA ILE A 22 -3.61 -4.03 -7.26
C ILE A 22 -2.38 -4.73 -6.69
N HIS A 23 -1.23 -4.57 -7.36
CA HIS A 23 0.06 -5.07 -6.88
C HIS A 23 0.95 -3.97 -6.27
N GLN A 24 0.58 -2.71 -6.43
CA GLN A 24 1.30 -1.58 -5.85
C GLN A 24 1.14 -1.58 -4.33
N LYS A 25 2.19 -1.18 -3.63
CA LYS A 25 2.26 -1.20 -2.16
C LYS A 25 2.61 0.22 -1.72
N ILE A 26 1.63 1.09 -1.80
CA ILE A 26 1.82 2.53 -1.64
C ILE A 26 1.31 2.98 -0.27
N ILE A 27 2.01 3.93 0.36
CA ILE A 27 1.48 4.73 1.48
C ILE A 27 1.59 6.21 1.10
N ILE A 28 0.51 6.94 1.36
CA ILE A 28 0.42 8.39 1.16
C ILE A 28 0.13 9.05 2.51
N VAL A 29 0.83 10.13 2.83
CA VAL A 29 0.64 10.87 4.11
C VAL A 29 0.48 12.36 3.83
N ASP A 30 -0.65 12.92 4.25
CA ASP A 30 -0.97 14.35 4.27
C ASP A 30 -0.61 15.11 2.98
N ASN A 31 -0.80 14.48 1.82
CA ASN A 31 -0.44 15.01 0.51
C ASN A 31 1.04 15.45 0.34
N SER A 32 1.92 15.02 1.24
CA SER A 32 3.31 15.51 1.33
C SER A 32 4.36 14.42 1.16
N LYS A 33 3.95 13.16 1.34
CA LYS A 33 4.81 11.98 1.19
C LYS A 33 4.10 10.92 0.38
N TYR A 34 4.83 10.36 -0.58
CA TYR A 34 4.41 9.22 -1.37
C TYR A 34 5.49 8.14 -1.22
N MET A 35 5.11 6.97 -0.73
CA MET A 35 6.05 5.90 -0.39
C MET A 35 5.72 4.65 -1.16
N VAL A 36 6.72 4.07 -1.81
CA VAL A 36 6.58 2.83 -2.58
C VAL A 36 7.39 1.74 -1.91
N GLY A 37 6.71 0.70 -1.44
CA GLY A 37 7.32 -0.48 -0.84
C GLY A 37 7.53 -1.60 -1.84
N SER A 38 8.66 -2.29 -1.72
CA SER A 38 8.91 -3.59 -2.36
C SER A 38 8.12 -4.73 -1.70
N PHE A 39 7.81 -4.58 -0.41
CA PHE A 39 7.12 -5.59 0.41
C PHE A 39 5.79 -5.09 0.98
N ASN A 40 4.88 -6.01 1.27
CA ASN A 40 3.56 -5.67 1.81
C ASN A 40 3.68 -5.13 3.24
N TRP A 41 3.13 -3.93 3.48
CA TRP A 41 3.29 -3.17 4.72
C TRP A 41 2.83 -3.90 5.99
N LEU A 42 1.83 -4.76 5.87
CA LEU A 42 1.27 -5.53 6.99
C LEU A 42 1.62 -7.03 6.93
N SER A 43 2.56 -7.41 6.07
CA SER A 43 2.99 -8.80 5.97
C SER A 43 3.85 -9.18 7.17
N THR A 44 3.42 -10.22 7.89
CA THR A 44 4.09 -10.76 9.08
C THR A 44 5.01 -11.94 8.74
N SER A 45 4.86 -12.54 7.56
CA SER A 45 5.66 -13.70 7.16
C SER A 45 6.97 -13.27 6.51
N ARG A 46 8.06 -13.39 7.26
CA ARG A 46 9.43 -13.34 6.76
C ARG A 46 9.92 -14.77 6.59
N LYS A 47 9.58 -15.43 5.48
CA LYS A 47 10.26 -16.69 5.17
C LYS A 47 11.68 -16.33 4.73
N THR A 48 12.69 -16.70 5.49
CA THR A 48 14.06 -16.74 4.98
C THR A 48 14.14 -17.96 4.07
N ASN A 49 14.03 -17.78 2.76
CA ASN A 49 14.53 -18.82 1.86
C ASN A 49 16.06 -18.68 1.84
N LEU A 50 16.77 -19.65 2.41
CA LEU A 50 18.25 -19.64 2.45
C LEU A 50 18.86 -19.74 1.04
N GLU A 51 18.09 -20.21 0.05
CA GLU A 51 18.50 -20.29 -1.35
C GLU A 51 18.23 -18.99 -2.14
N GLU A 52 17.49 -18.03 -1.55
CA GLU A 52 17.19 -16.74 -2.17
C GLU A 52 17.60 -15.58 -1.25
N PRO A 53 18.89 -15.21 -1.22
CA PRO A 53 19.40 -14.17 -0.32
C PRO A 53 18.75 -12.79 -0.52
N HIS A 54 18.09 -12.55 -1.66
CA HIS A 54 17.36 -11.31 -1.96
C HIS A 54 15.89 -11.32 -1.55
N TYR A 55 15.36 -12.44 -1.05
CA TYR A 55 13.95 -12.58 -0.69
C TYR A 55 13.50 -11.59 0.42
N GLN A 56 14.45 -10.93 1.08
CA GLN A 56 14.20 -9.99 2.17
C GLN A 56 14.65 -8.56 1.90
N ASP A 57 14.92 -8.18 0.65
CA ASP A 57 15.30 -6.81 0.32
C ASP A 57 14.10 -5.86 0.40
N ASN A 58 13.75 -5.51 1.64
CA ASN A 58 12.64 -4.64 1.99
C ASN A 58 13.06 -3.18 1.87
N ARG A 59 13.05 -2.68 0.64
CA ARG A 59 13.28 -1.25 0.37
C ARG A 59 11.98 -0.50 0.25
N THR A 60 12.01 0.72 0.78
CA THR A 60 11.00 1.74 0.58
C THR A 60 11.66 2.94 -0.06
N ILE A 61 11.10 3.41 -1.17
CA ILE A 61 11.45 4.71 -1.74
C ILE A 61 10.47 5.73 -1.19
N VAL A 62 10.99 6.81 -0.61
CA VAL A 62 10.19 7.91 -0.06
C VAL A 62 10.35 9.13 -0.96
N TYR A 63 9.26 9.55 -1.59
CA TYR A 63 9.21 10.79 -2.35
C TYR A 63 8.67 11.90 -1.45
N SER A 64 9.33 13.05 -1.49
CA SER A 64 8.92 14.28 -0.80
C SER A 64 9.26 15.52 -1.65
N GLY A 65 8.65 16.66 -1.32
CA GLY A 65 8.89 17.93 -2.00
C GLY A 65 7.75 18.37 -2.92
N PRO A 66 7.93 19.49 -3.66
CA PRO A 66 6.83 20.22 -4.30
C PRO A 66 6.04 19.44 -5.36
N ARG A 67 6.63 18.38 -5.92
CA ARG A 67 6.00 17.57 -6.98
C ARG A 67 5.18 16.38 -6.47
N VAL A 68 5.26 16.07 -5.18
CA VAL A 68 4.60 14.88 -4.62
C VAL A 68 3.08 14.99 -4.63
N SER A 69 2.54 16.19 -4.43
CA SER A 69 1.10 16.42 -4.53
C SER A 69 0.54 16.00 -5.89
N GLN A 70 1.24 16.35 -6.97
CA GLN A 70 0.84 15.95 -8.32
C GLN A 70 0.87 14.42 -8.49
N MET A 71 1.92 13.75 -8.02
CA MET A 71 2.01 12.27 -8.07
C MET A 71 0.84 11.62 -7.32
N ILE A 72 0.48 12.17 -6.16
CA ILE A 72 -0.64 11.69 -5.35
C ILE A 72 -1.97 11.90 -6.07
N GLU A 73 -2.18 13.05 -6.70
CA GLU A 73 -3.39 13.31 -7.48
C GLU A 73 -3.56 12.34 -8.66
N GLU A 74 -2.47 12.03 -9.36
CA GLU A 74 -2.46 11.05 -10.45
C GLU A 74 -2.80 9.64 -9.95
N GLU A 75 -2.22 9.22 -8.82
CA GLU A 75 -2.54 7.94 -8.18
C GLU A 75 -4.00 7.85 -7.75
N LEU A 76 -4.54 8.90 -7.10
CA LEU A 76 -5.93 8.95 -6.68
C LEU A 76 -6.90 8.93 -7.87
N LYS A 77 -6.54 9.57 -8.99
CA LYS A 77 -7.32 9.48 -10.25
C LYS A 77 -7.33 8.06 -10.80
N TYR A 78 -6.17 7.37 -10.80
CA TYR A 78 -6.07 5.98 -11.22
C TYR A 78 -6.95 5.06 -10.35
N ILE A 79 -6.84 5.18 -9.03
CA ILE A 79 -7.66 4.42 -8.07
C ILE A 79 -9.16 4.68 -8.31
N SER A 80 -9.57 5.95 -8.43
CA SER A 80 -10.98 6.32 -8.64
C SER A 80 -11.54 5.79 -9.96
N TYR A 81 -10.72 5.76 -11.02
CA TYR A 81 -11.10 5.17 -12.30
C TYR A 81 -11.33 3.65 -12.17
N ARG A 82 -10.43 2.97 -11.44
CA ARG A 82 -10.52 1.52 -11.18
C ARG A 82 -11.75 1.17 -10.34
N GLU A 83 -12.13 2.00 -9.36
CA GLU A 83 -13.35 1.81 -8.57
C GLU A 83 -14.62 1.83 -9.43
N LYS A 84 -14.70 2.70 -10.45
CA LYS A 84 -15.88 2.84 -11.33
C LYS A 84 -16.00 1.77 -12.41
N SER A 85 -14.94 1.00 -12.65
CA SER A 85 -14.88 0.03 -13.75
C SER A 85 -15.47 -1.35 -13.39
N PHE A 86 -16.11 -1.45 -12.21
CA PHE A 86 -16.82 -2.62 -11.69
C PHE A 86 -18.23 -2.20 -11.24
#